data_AF-A0A8T4J3Z1-F1
#
_entry.id   AF-A0A8T4J3Z1-F1
#
_cell.length_a   1.000
_cell.length_b   1.000
_cell.length_c   1.000
_cell.angle_alpha   90.00
_cell.angle_beta   90.00
_cell.angle_gamma   90.00
#
_symmetry.space_group_name_H-M   'P 1'
#
loop_
_entity.id
_entity.type
_entity.pdbx_description
1 polymer ?
#
loop_
_entity_poly.entity_id
_entity_poly.type
_entity_poly.pdbx_seq_one_letter_code
_entity_poly.pdbx_strand_id
1 'polypeptide(L)'
;MKKFLLLALVLFSGCVGQVPIDKYVSAGCVRACEHFDGNMSDGPCLTNEIFKDWVCDIAHNPRLPIDDLEENQCESFLNGEANHFVEVTPTCELIKVQ
;
A
#
# COMPACT_ATOMS: atom_id res chain seq x y z
N MET A 1 49.22 -18.36 -37.33
CA MET A 1 47.94 -19.11 -37.36
C MET A 1 47.10 -18.67 -36.18
N LYS A 2 45.84 -18.31 -36.48
CA LYS A 2 44.71 -17.92 -35.62
C LYS A 2 44.72 -18.50 -34.20
N LYS A 3 44.35 -17.66 -33.22
CA LYS A 3 43.29 -17.93 -32.23
C LYS A 3 42.95 -16.62 -31.49
N PHE A 4 42.07 -15.82 -32.09
CA PHE A 4 41.36 -14.76 -31.38
C PHE A 4 40.37 -15.46 -30.45
N LEU A 5 40.63 -15.39 -29.15
CA LEU A 5 39.71 -15.84 -28.11
C LEU A 5 38.60 -14.79 -28.00
N LEU A 6 37.50 -15.00 -28.73
CA LEU A 6 36.28 -14.21 -28.61
C LEU A 6 35.63 -14.53 -27.26
N LEU A 7 35.90 -13.69 -26.27
CA LEU A 7 35.17 -13.68 -25.01
C LEU A 7 33.78 -13.09 -25.29
N ALA A 8 32.77 -13.93 -25.44
CA ALA A 8 31.39 -13.50 -25.59
C ALA A 8 30.90 -12.90 -24.26
N LEU A 9 30.84 -11.57 -24.18
CA LEU A 9 30.19 -10.86 -23.08
C LEU A 9 28.66 -11.04 -23.25
N VAL A 10 28.08 -11.98 -22.51
CA VAL A 10 26.62 -12.14 -22.45
C VAL A 10 26.07 -11.01 -21.57
N LEU A 11 25.60 -9.94 -22.21
CA LEU A 11 24.81 -8.89 -21.56
C LEU A 11 23.43 -9.46 -21.24
N PHE A 12 23.23 -9.96 -20.02
CA PHE A 12 21.90 -10.22 -19.49
C PHE A 12 21.19 -8.87 -19.27
N SER A 13 20.55 -8.36 -20.31
CA SER A 13 19.58 -7.26 -20.21
C SER A 13 18.30 -7.80 -19.59
N GLY A 14 18.32 -8.09 -18.29
CA GLY A 14 17.10 -8.35 -17.53
C GLY A 14 16.37 -7.03 -17.34
N CYS A 15 15.18 -6.89 -17.93
CA CYS A 15 14.28 -5.80 -17.60
C CYS A 15 13.82 -5.98 -16.14
N VAL A 16 14.40 -5.23 -15.20
CA VAL A 16 13.79 -5.03 -13.89
C VAL A 16 12.58 -4.13 -14.10
N GLY A 17 11.39 -4.72 -14.25
CA GLY A 17 10.15 -3.96 -14.26
C GLY A 17 9.91 -3.38 -12.88
N GLN A 18 9.91 -2.05 -12.75
CA GLN A 18 9.51 -1.39 -11.51
C GLN A 18 8.00 -1.59 -11.30
N VAL A 19 7.62 -2.01 -10.09
CA VAL A 19 6.20 -2.10 -9.71
C VAL A 19 5.70 -0.68 -9.44
N PRO A 20 4.59 -0.26 -10.06
CA PRO A 20 3.95 1.02 -9.74
C PRO A 20 3.61 1.12 -8.24
N ILE A 21 3.82 2.30 -7.65
CA ILE A 21 3.69 2.46 -6.20
C ILE A 21 2.25 2.21 -5.71
N ASP A 22 1.25 2.65 -6.48
CA ASP A 22 -0.18 2.41 -6.25
C ASP A 22 -0.47 0.92 -6.08
N LYS A 23 0.10 0.06 -6.94
CA LYS A 23 -0.05 -1.40 -6.81
C LYS A 23 0.63 -1.94 -5.57
N TYR A 24 1.80 -1.40 -5.21
CA TYR A 24 2.52 -1.84 -4.03
C TYR A 24 1.75 -1.51 -2.74
N VAL A 25 1.31 -0.26 -2.57
CA VAL A 25 0.60 0.19 -1.37
C VAL A 25 -0.80 -0.42 -1.29
N SER A 26 -1.51 -0.57 -2.41
CA SER A 26 -2.81 -1.25 -2.45
C SER A 26 -2.71 -2.69 -1.97
N ALA A 27 -1.76 -3.45 -2.53
CA ALA A 27 -1.56 -4.84 -2.16
C ALA A 27 -1.08 -4.96 -0.71
N GLY A 28 -0.28 -4.01 -0.22
CA GLY A 28 0.05 -3.91 1.19
C GLY A 28 -1.19 -3.75 2.05
N CYS A 29 -2.07 -2.81 1.70
CA CYS A 29 -3.18 -2.42 2.55
C CYS A 29 -4.23 -3.52 2.65
N VAL A 30 -4.54 -4.18 1.52
CA VAL A 30 -5.39 -5.38 1.50
C VAL A 30 -4.81 -6.47 2.41
N ARG A 31 -3.50 -6.77 2.31
CA ARG A 31 -2.86 -7.76 3.20
C ARG A 31 -2.92 -7.36 4.67
N ALA A 32 -2.74 -6.07 4.98
CA ALA A 32 -2.85 -5.58 6.36
C ALA A 32 -4.26 -5.80 6.91
N CYS A 33 -5.28 -5.52 6.11
CA CYS A 33 -6.69 -5.78 6.45
C CYS A 33 -6.96 -7.28 6.66
N GLU A 34 -6.48 -8.15 5.76
CA GLU A 34 -6.68 -9.61 5.86
C GLU A 34 -6.06 -10.23 7.13
N HIS A 35 -5.08 -9.55 7.76
CA HIS A 35 -4.41 -9.99 8.99
C HIS A 35 -4.81 -9.16 10.21
N PHE A 36 -5.82 -8.29 10.09
CA PHE A 36 -6.27 -7.47 11.20
C PHE A 36 -7.26 -8.23 12.08
N ASP A 37 -6.89 -8.46 13.34
CA ASP A 37 -7.70 -9.20 14.31
C ASP A 37 -8.66 -8.29 15.12
N GLY A 38 -8.69 -6.99 14.82
CA GLY A 38 -9.49 -5.99 15.54
C GLY A 38 -10.90 -5.78 14.97
N ASN A 39 -11.64 -4.83 15.57
CA ASN A 39 -12.96 -4.48 15.07
C ASN A 39 -12.87 -3.63 13.80
N MET A 40 -13.28 -4.20 12.66
CA MET A 40 -13.30 -3.49 11.38
C MET A 40 -14.52 -2.58 11.20
N SER A 41 -15.58 -2.73 12.02
CA SER A 41 -16.82 -1.97 11.83
C SER A 41 -16.70 -0.49 12.15
N ASP A 42 -15.64 -0.10 12.84
CA ASP A 42 -15.43 1.28 13.28
C ASP A 42 -14.53 2.05 12.31
N GLY A 43 -14.09 1.41 11.21
CA GLY A 43 -13.21 2.03 10.22
C GLY A 43 -11.80 2.34 10.74
N PRO A 44 -11.11 1.41 11.44
CA PRO A 44 -9.84 1.73 12.08
C PRO A 44 -8.71 1.95 11.08
N CYS A 45 -7.71 2.74 11.50
CA CYS A 45 -6.37 2.72 10.94
C CYS A 45 -5.76 1.32 11.03
N LEU A 46 -5.28 0.79 9.91
CA LEU A 46 -4.57 -0.49 9.85
C LEU A 46 -3.06 -0.33 10.04
N THR A 47 -2.49 0.74 9.49
CA THR A 47 -1.09 1.10 9.71
C THR A 47 -0.81 2.57 9.42
N ASN A 48 -0.02 3.18 10.30
CA ASN A 48 0.49 4.55 10.15
C ASN A 48 1.56 4.67 9.05
N GLU A 49 2.16 3.57 8.59
CA GLU A 49 3.15 3.61 7.51
C GLU A 49 3.18 2.26 6.79
N ILE A 50 2.53 2.19 5.63
CA ILE A 50 2.62 1.01 4.74
C ILE A 50 3.74 1.12 3.72
N PHE A 51 4.05 2.36 3.37
CA PHE A 51 5.18 2.81 2.60
C PHE A 51 5.46 4.25 3.04
N LYS A 52 6.66 4.76 2.75
CA LYS A 52 7.01 6.14 3.07
C LYS A 52 5.92 7.10 2.60
N ASP A 53 5.35 7.87 3.52
CA ASP A 53 4.30 8.89 3.29
C ASP A 53 2.89 8.32 3.01
N TRP A 54 2.65 7.01 3.24
CA TRP A 54 1.38 6.33 2.98
C TRP A 54 0.83 5.63 4.23
N VAL A 55 -0.43 5.91 4.56
CA VAL A 55 -1.21 5.17 5.55
C VAL A 55 -2.19 4.18 4.89
N CYS A 56 -2.83 3.34 5.69
CA CYS A 56 -3.86 2.41 5.25
C CYS A 56 -4.99 2.36 6.29
N ASP A 57 -6.21 2.60 5.82
CA ASP A 57 -7.41 2.74 6.64
C ASP A 57 -8.52 1.78 6.18
N ILE A 58 -9.38 1.37 7.11
CA ILE A 58 -10.67 0.78 6.78
C ILE A 58 -11.70 1.92 6.68
N ALA A 59 -12.52 1.92 5.63
CA ALA A 59 -13.66 2.83 5.50
C ALA A 59 -14.87 2.10 4.93
N HIS A 60 -16.08 2.62 5.14
CA HIS A 60 -17.28 2.09 4.50
C HIS A 60 -17.44 2.60 3.07
N ASN A 61 -18.10 1.82 2.23
CA ASN A 61 -18.50 2.23 0.89
C ASN A 61 -19.96 1.85 0.62
N PRO A 62 -20.93 2.79 0.68
CA PRO A 62 -20.75 4.24 0.86
C PRO A 62 -20.17 4.62 2.23
N ARG A 63 -19.42 5.73 2.28
CA ARG A 63 -18.79 6.25 3.50
C ARG A 63 -19.85 6.57 4.57
N LEU A 64 -19.55 6.25 5.81
CA LEU A 64 -20.40 6.50 6.98
C LEU A 64 -19.76 7.57 7.87
N PRO A 65 -20.55 8.28 8.71
CA PRO A 65 -20.00 9.30 9.61
C PRO A 65 -18.96 8.77 10.60
N ILE A 66 -18.96 7.46 10.90
CA ILE A 66 -17.95 6.82 11.76
C ILE A 66 -16.55 6.84 11.12
N ASP A 67 -16.47 6.83 9.78
CA ASP A 67 -15.21 6.84 9.03
C ASP A 67 -14.53 8.23 9.03
N ASP A 68 -15.22 9.28 9.51
CA ASP A 68 -14.71 10.65 9.62
C ASP A 68 -14.28 11.01 11.05
N LEU A 69 -14.48 10.10 12.02
CA LEU A 69 -14.08 10.35 13.40
C LEU A 69 -12.55 10.33 13.53
N GLU A 70 -11.99 11.30 14.25
CA GLU A 70 -10.53 11.44 14.43
C GLU A 70 -9.93 10.19 15.06
N GLU A 71 -10.62 9.56 16.02
CA GLU A 71 -10.18 8.33 16.67
C GLU A 71 -10.03 7.12 15.72
N ASN A 72 -10.62 7.19 14.53
CA ASN A 72 -10.58 6.13 13.53
C ASN A 72 -9.59 6.42 12.38
N GLN A 73 -9.04 7.64 12.31
CA GLN A 73 -8.01 7.98 11.31
C GLN A 73 -6.62 7.56 11.79
N CYS A 74 -5.72 7.25 10.85
CA CYS A 74 -4.31 7.06 11.20
C CYS A 74 -3.68 8.34 11.77
N GLU A 75 -2.99 8.20 12.92
CA GLU A 75 -2.28 9.28 13.61
C GLU A 75 -1.27 9.99 12.69
N SER A 76 -0.53 9.24 11.84
CA SER A 76 0.43 9.84 10.92
C SER A 76 -0.23 10.71 9.85
N PHE A 77 -1.48 10.42 9.46
CA PHE A 77 -2.24 11.30 8.57
C PHE A 77 -2.74 12.54 9.32
N LEU A 78 -3.28 12.37 10.54
CA LEU A 78 -3.72 13.48 11.38
C LEU A 78 -2.58 14.46 11.73
N ASN A 79 -1.39 13.93 11.99
CA ASN A 79 -0.20 14.71 12.35
C ASN A 79 0.52 15.31 11.12
N GLY A 80 0.10 14.96 9.89
CA GLY A 80 0.72 15.42 8.65
C GLY A 80 2.08 14.78 8.32
N GLU A 81 2.38 13.63 8.93
CA GLU A 81 3.58 12.83 8.67
C GLU A 81 3.43 11.96 7.41
N ALA A 82 2.19 11.56 7.11
CA ALA A 82 1.78 10.89 5.88
C ALA A 82 0.75 11.74 5.14
N ASN A 83 0.92 11.88 3.82
CA ASN A 83 0.09 12.70 2.96
C ASN A 83 -0.77 11.87 1.99
N HIS A 84 -0.52 10.56 1.95
CA HIS A 84 -1.20 9.61 1.08
C HIS A 84 -1.89 8.53 1.89
N PHE A 85 -2.96 7.97 1.34
CA PHE A 85 -3.68 6.88 1.98
C PHE A 85 -4.31 5.90 1.00
N VAL A 86 -4.44 4.67 1.48
CA VAL A 86 -5.23 3.62 0.85
C VAL A 86 -6.41 3.30 1.76
N GLU A 87 -7.62 3.30 1.19
CA GLU A 87 -8.83 2.87 1.89
C GLU A 87 -9.27 1.50 1.36
N VAL A 88 -9.62 0.61 2.30
CA VAL A 88 -10.26 -0.67 2.01
C VAL A 88 -11.57 -0.80 2.79
N THR A 89 -12.50 -1.64 2.32
CA THR A 89 -13.73 -1.95 3.05
C THR A 89 -13.44 -2.82 4.28
N PRO A 90 -14.41 -3.02 5.20
CA PRO A 90 -14.32 -4.05 6.24
C PRO A 90 -14.20 -5.48 5.71
N THR A 91 -14.41 -5.71 4.41
CA THR A 91 -14.17 -6.99 3.73
C THR A 91 -12.86 -7.00 2.94
N CYS A 92 -11.99 -6.03 3.19
CA CYS A 92 -10.68 -5.85 2.57
C CYS A 92 -10.72 -5.60 1.04
N GLU A 93 -11.82 -5.08 0.52
CA GLU A 93 -11.94 -4.66 -0.87
C GLU A 93 -11.38 -3.25 -1.04
N LEU A 94 -10.56 -3.00 -2.07
CA LEU A 94 -9.98 -1.69 -2.33
C LEU A 94 -11.07 -0.66 -2.68
N ILE A 95 -11.08 0.47 -1.97
CA ILE A 95 -11.93 1.63 -2.24
C ILE A 95 -11.15 2.68 -3.04
N LYS A 96 -10.01 3.12 -2.50
CA LYS A 96 -9.27 4.28 -3.02
C LYS A 96 -7.79 4.21 -2.70
N VAL A 97 -7.00 4.88 -3.55
CA VAL A 97 -5.55 5.12 -3.42
C VAL A 97 -5.32 6.58 -3.79
N GLN A 98 -4.78 7.40 -2.89
CA GLN A 98 -4.51 8.82 -3.18
C GLN A 98 -3.34 9.39 -2.41
#